data_AF-A0A4R6JB54-F1
#
_entry.id   AF-A0A4R6JB54-F1
#
_cell.length_a   1.000
_cell.length_b   1.000
_cell.length_c   1.000
_cell.angle_alpha   90.00
_cell.angle_beta   90.00
_cell.angle_gamma   90.00
#
_symmetry.space_group_name_H-M   'P 1'
#
loop_
_entity.id
_entity.type
_entity.pdbx_description
1 polymer ?
#
loop_
_entity_poly.entity_id
_entity_poly.type
_entity_poly.pdbx_seq_one_letter_code
_entity_poly.pdbx_strand_id
1 'polypeptide(L)'
;MLADLRELVTCESPSDDRAAVARSAEVVARVGRRRLGAEPERIVLDGRTHLRWRFGDGPARVLLLGHHDTVWPIGTLSHTPYEVTGGTVRGPGCFDMKAGVVQAFHALAALPDRSGVTVLITGDEELGSPTSRELIEKEAVGGAAALVLEASADGGALKTERKGVSLYRVRVSGRASHAGLEPEAGVNSTVELAHQVLAVRALGDPALGTTVVPTRMTAGTTTNTVPAAGEFAVDVRCRTTAEQLRVDAALSRLTPVLPGAGLTVEGGPNRPPLEATASEALYALAEKVAAQLGLPPLTRAAVGGASDGNFTAGAGTPTLDGLGAVGGGAHAAGEHVVAAEMPRRAALVSALVREVARP
;
A
#
# COMPACT_ATOMS: atom_id res chain seq x y z
N MET A 1 -19.19 -4.03 15.91
CA MET A 1 -18.70 -3.68 14.56
C MET A 1 -19.03 -2.25 14.20
N LEU A 2 -20.27 -1.87 13.84
CA LEU A 2 -20.58 -0.49 13.41
C LEU A 2 -20.22 0.58 14.46
N ALA A 3 -20.45 0.32 15.74
CA ALA A 3 -20.03 1.23 16.81
C ALA A 3 -18.50 1.40 16.88
N ASP A 4 -17.75 0.31 16.71
CA ASP A 4 -16.29 0.36 16.68
C ASP A 4 -15.79 1.09 15.41
N LEU A 5 -16.44 0.85 14.27
CA LEU A 5 -16.11 1.54 13.01
C LEU A 5 -16.37 3.04 13.11
N ARG A 6 -17.52 3.46 13.68
CA ARG A 6 -17.81 4.87 13.96
C ARG A 6 -16.70 5.49 14.81
N GLU A 7 -16.27 4.80 15.86
CA GLU A 7 -15.22 5.27 16.77
C GLU A 7 -13.90 5.51 16.03
N LEU A 8 -13.50 4.59 15.12
CA LEU A 8 -12.28 4.75 14.32
C LEU A 8 -12.44 5.85 13.24
N VAL A 9 -13.55 5.87 12.51
CA VAL A 9 -13.78 6.82 11.40
C VAL A 9 -13.92 8.25 11.90
N THR A 10 -14.57 8.45 13.05
CA THR A 10 -14.72 9.79 13.64
C THR A 10 -13.42 10.33 14.26
N CYS A 11 -12.34 9.55 14.28
CA CYS A 11 -10.99 10.02 14.57
C CYS A 11 -10.22 10.19 13.26
N GLU A 12 -10.15 11.42 12.75
CA GLU A 12 -9.41 11.73 11.52
C GLU A 12 -7.91 11.47 11.70
N SER A 13 -7.30 10.86 10.68
CA SER A 13 -5.92 10.38 10.73
C SER A 13 -5.18 10.56 9.39
N PRO A 14 -5.13 11.79 8.84
CA PRO A 14 -4.31 12.07 7.67
C PRO A 14 -2.88 11.62 7.89
N SER A 15 -2.34 10.89 6.94
CA SER A 15 -1.04 10.25 7.09
C SER A 15 0.08 11.25 7.33
N ASP A 16 0.03 12.44 6.76
CA ASP A 16 1.04 13.48 6.95
C ASP A 16 0.98 14.18 8.33
N ASP A 17 -0.15 14.11 9.05
CA ASP A 17 -0.31 14.67 10.40
C ASP A 17 0.04 13.64 11.48
N ARG A 18 1.30 13.70 11.95
CA ARG A 18 1.83 12.84 13.02
C ARG A 18 0.99 12.88 14.30
N ALA A 19 0.44 14.03 14.67
CA ALA A 19 -0.37 14.16 15.89
C ALA A 19 -1.73 13.51 15.71
N ALA A 20 -2.35 13.62 14.52
CA ALA A 20 -3.58 12.92 14.18
C ALA A 20 -3.41 11.41 14.14
N VAL A 21 -2.34 10.93 13.50
CA VAL A 21 -1.96 9.51 13.51
C VAL A 21 -1.78 9.01 14.94
N ALA A 22 -1.04 9.71 15.81
CA ALA A 22 -0.88 9.31 17.21
C ALA A 22 -2.22 9.24 17.97
N ARG A 23 -3.14 10.20 17.77
CA ARG A 23 -4.49 10.14 18.37
C ARG A 23 -5.30 8.95 17.86
N SER A 24 -5.20 8.66 16.55
CA SER A 24 -5.86 7.51 15.94
C SER A 24 -5.33 6.19 16.47
N ALA A 25 -4.01 6.08 16.70
CA ALA A 25 -3.43 4.91 17.35
C ALA A 25 -4.01 4.68 18.76
N GLU A 26 -4.25 5.72 19.56
CA GLU A 26 -4.93 5.57 20.86
C GLU A 26 -6.37 5.06 20.73
N VAL A 27 -7.10 5.51 19.70
CA VAL A 27 -8.45 5.02 19.43
C VAL A 27 -8.42 3.55 19.00
N VAL A 28 -7.54 3.18 18.07
CA VAL A 28 -7.36 1.80 17.61
C VAL A 28 -6.92 0.89 18.75
N ALA A 29 -5.99 1.33 19.60
CA ALA A 29 -5.55 0.60 20.79
C ALA A 29 -6.71 0.36 21.76
N ARG A 30 -7.55 1.37 22.01
CA ARG A 30 -8.73 1.26 22.87
C ARG A 30 -9.76 0.27 22.32
N VAL A 31 -10.03 0.29 21.01
CA VAL A 31 -10.93 -0.69 20.38
C VAL A 31 -10.32 -2.09 20.40
N GLY A 32 -9.05 -2.22 20.03
CA GLY A 32 -8.31 -3.48 20.04
C GLY A 32 -8.32 -4.11 21.43
N ARG A 33 -7.97 -3.36 22.47
CA ARG A 33 -8.03 -3.80 23.87
C ARG A 33 -9.42 -4.30 24.26
N ARG A 34 -10.47 -3.56 23.92
CA ARG A 34 -11.86 -3.92 24.24
C ARG A 34 -12.28 -5.24 23.59
N ARG A 35 -11.75 -5.55 22.40
CA ARG A 35 -12.11 -6.76 21.64
C ARG A 35 -11.19 -7.94 21.92
N LEU A 36 -9.91 -7.68 22.11
CA LEU A 36 -8.87 -8.69 22.25
C LEU A 36 -8.53 -8.98 23.72
N GLY A 37 -8.87 -8.10 24.65
CA GLY A 37 -8.50 -8.23 26.06
C GLY A 37 -7.00 -8.02 26.33
N ALA A 38 -6.27 -7.47 25.37
CA ALA A 38 -4.82 -7.24 25.44
C ALA A 38 -4.46 -5.83 24.94
N GLU A 39 -3.50 -5.20 25.60
CA GLU A 39 -2.90 -3.94 25.14
C GLU A 39 -1.95 -4.20 23.96
N PRO A 40 -1.91 -3.31 22.95
CA PRO A 40 -0.85 -3.36 21.95
C PRO A 40 0.47 -2.87 22.54
N GLU A 41 1.56 -3.34 21.96
CA GLU A 41 2.81 -2.61 21.95
C GLU A 41 2.68 -1.40 21.01
N ARG A 42 3.02 -0.22 21.51
CA ARG A 42 3.11 1.02 20.72
C ARG A 42 4.53 1.17 20.21
N ILE A 43 4.69 1.24 18.90
CA ILE A 43 5.99 1.38 18.25
C ILE A 43 6.00 2.75 17.55
N VAL A 44 6.91 3.64 17.94
CA VAL A 44 7.01 4.98 17.36
C VAL A 44 8.32 5.12 16.59
N LEU A 45 8.23 5.29 15.28
CA LEU A 45 9.37 5.41 14.36
C LEU A 45 9.23 6.71 13.57
N ASP A 46 10.25 7.58 13.61
CA ASP A 46 10.24 8.92 13.01
C ASP A 46 8.97 9.75 13.30
N GLY A 47 8.39 9.56 14.48
CA GLY A 47 7.18 10.24 14.93
C GLY A 47 5.87 9.66 14.36
N ARG A 48 5.90 8.49 13.71
CA ARG A 48 4.72 7.72 13.31
C ARG A 48 4.46 6.60 14.30
N THR A 49 3.21 6.44 14.69
CA THR A 49 2.79 5.43 15.66
C THR A 49 2.25 4.21 14.92
N HIS A 50 2.74 3.03 15.28
CA HIS A 50 2.27 1.73 14.85
C HIS A 50 1.84 0.92 16.06
N LEU A 51 0.95 -0.05 15.87
CA LEU A 51 0.44 -0.90 16.94
C LEU A 51 0.67 -2.37 16.61
N ARG A 52 1.22 -3.10 17.58
CA ARG A 52 1.45 -4.54 17.46
C ARG A 52 0.78 -5.30 18.60
N TRP A 53 0.00 -6.31 18.27
CA TRP A 53 -0.42 -7.35 19.22
C TRP A 53 0.28 -8.66 18.84
N ARG A 54 0.85 -9.35 19.83
CA ARG A 54 1.37 -10.72 19.66
C ARG A 54 0.67 -11.64 20.64
N PHE A 55 0.19 -12.77 20.14
CA PHE A 55 -0.44 -13.81 20.94
C PHE A 55 0.46 -15.05 20.91
N GLY A 56 1.09 -15.36 22.04
CA GLY A 56 2.11 -16.41 22.17
C GLY A 56 3.55 -15.89 22.10
N ASP A 57 4.51 -16.74 22.48
CA ASP A 57 5.92 -16.35 22.70
C ASP A 57 6.84 -16.68 21.51
N GLY A 58 6.32 -17.36 20.48
CA GLY A 58 7.06 -17.75 19.28
C GLY A 58 6.96 -16.73 18.13
N PRO A 59 7.70 -16.94 17.02
CA PRO A 59 7.53 -16.13 15.81
C PRO A 59 6.09 -16.20 15.29
N ALA A 60 5.63 -15.13 14.66
CA ALA A 60 4.30 -15.07 14.09
C ALA A 60 4.14 -16.14 13.02
N ARG A 61 3.14 -17.01 13.19
CA ARG A 61 2.72 -17.94 12.13
C ARG A 61 1.71 -17.30 11.20
N VAL A 62 0.83 -16.45 11.74
CA VAL A 62 -0.12 -15.65 10.97
C VAL A 62 0.09 -14.19 11.30
N LEU A 63 0.33 -13.37 10.28
CA LEU A 63 0.33 -11.92 10.37
C LEU A 63 -1.01 -11.38 9.83
N LEU A 64 -1.80 -10.74 10.69
CA LEU A 64 -2.88 -9.86 10.25
C LEU A 64 -2.32 -8.45 10.07
N LEU A 65 -2.44 -7.90 8.87
CA LEU A 65 -1.82 -6.63 8.50
C LEU A 65 -2.85 -5.61 8.05
N GLY A 66 -2.72 -4.38 8.55
CA GLY A 66 -3.54 -3.26 8.11
C GLY A 66 -2.96 -1.92 8.52
N HIS A 67 -3.65 -0.82 8.21
CA HIS A 67 -3.25 0.51 8.60
C HIS A 67 -4.40 1.33 9.19
N HIS A 68 -4.07 2.39 9.93
CA HIS A 68 -5.04 3.28 10.56
C HIS A 68 -4.90 4.75 10.14
N ASP A 69 -3.84 5.11 9.43
CA ASP A 69 -3.73 6.37 8.71
C ASP A 69 -4.62 6.36 7.46
N THR A 70 -4.90 7.53 6.91
CA THR A 70 -5.78 7.72 5.75
C THR A 70 -5.29 8.89 4.90
N VAL A 71 -5.67 8.95 3.62
CA VAL A 71 -5.42 10.14 2.77
C VAL A 71 -6.26 11.38 3.13
N TRP A 72 -7.25 11.26 4.01
CA TRP A 72 -8.25 12.29 4.23
C TRP A 72 -7.74 13.41 5.17
N PRO A 73 -7.81 14.68 4.77
CA PRO A 73 -7.33 15.80 5.60
C PRO A 73 -8.19 16.01 6.85
N ILE A 74 -7.61 16.68 7.86
CA ILE A 74 -8.36 17.13 9.03
C ILE A 74 -9.51 18.05 8.60
N GLY A 75 -10.68 17.86 9.22
CA GLY A 75 -11.91 18.60 8.93
C GLY A 75 -12.80 17.95 7.87
N THR A 76 -12.39 16.82 7.28
CA THR A 76 -13.21 16.05 6.32
C THR A 76 -14.59 15.68 6.88
N LEU A 77 -14.67 15.32 8.17
CA LEU A 77 -15.92 14.94 8.82
C LEU A 77 -16.98 16.05 8.86
N SER A 78 -16.59 17.32 8.69
CA SER A 78 -17.54 18.44 8.66
C SER A 78 -18.46 18.42 7.44
N HIS A 79 -18.03 17.81 6.34
CA HIS A 79 -18.76 17.73 5.08
C HIS A 79 -19.00 16.28 4.62
N THR A 80 -18.20 15.33 5.08
CA THR A 80 -18.37 13.89 4.86
C THR A 80 -18.50 13.18 6.22
N PRO A 81 -19.63 13.34 6.94
CA PRO A 81 -19.81 12.75 8.26
C PRO A 81 -19.88 11.23 8.19
N TYR A 82 -19.61 10.57 9.33
CA TYR A 82 -19.91 9.15 9.47
C TYR A 82 -21.42 8.92 9.47
N GLU A 83 -21.92 8.16 8.50
CA GLU A 83 -23.34 7.87 8.33
C GLU A 83 -23.57 6.39 8.02
N VAL A 84 -24.69 5.85 8.48
CA VAL A 84 -25.17 4.52 8.10
C VAL A 84 -26.59 4.66 7.56
N THR A 85 -26.75 4.52 6.26
CA THR A 85 -28.03 4.71 5.57
C THR A 85 -28.27 3.59 4.58
N GLY A 86 -29.42 2.91 4.68
CA GLY A 86 -29.79 1.82 3.77
C GLY A 86 -28.84 0.62 3.78
N GLY A 87 -28.10 0.38 4.86
CA GLY A 87 -27.07 -0.68 4.92
C GLY A 87 -25.72 -0.28 4.32
N THR A 88 -25.57 0.95 3.86
CA THR A 88 -24.30 1.54 3.42
C THR A 88 -23.72 2.39 4.54
N VAL A 89 -22.44 2.18 4.86
CA VAL A 89 -21.67 3.04 5.76
C VAL A 89 -20.83 3.99 4.92
N ARG A 90 -20.82 5.28 5.27
CA ARG A 90 -19.96 6.31 4.67
C ARG A 90 -19.12 7.00 5.73
N GLY A 91 -17.99 7.55 5.31
CA GLY A 91 -17.08 8.35 6.13
C GLY A 91 -15.62 8.17 5.71
N PRO A 92 -14.75 9.13 6.02
CA PRO A 92 -13.35 9.11 5.58
C PRO A 92 -12.58 7.91 6.14
N GLY A 93 -12.01 7.10 5.24
CA GLY A 93 -11.24 5.89 5.57
C GLY A 93 -12.08 4.76 6.14
N CYS A 94 -13.41 4.81 5.98
CA CYS A 94 -14.29 3.73 6.42
C CYS A 94 -14.04 2.45 5.62
N PHE A 95 -13.82 2.56 4.31
CA PHE A 95 -13.54 1.46 3.40
C PHE A 95 -12.04 1.16 3.39
N ASP A 96 -11.20 2.21 3.36
CA ASP A 96 -9.75 2.12 3.27
C ASP A 96 -9.04 2.73 4.50
N MET A 97 -8.72 1.95 5.53
CA MET A 97 -9.17 0.56 5.73
C MET A 97 -9.69 0.28 7.15
N LYS A 98 -10.26 1.28 7.81
CA LYS A 98 -10.71 1.17 9.22
C LYS A 98 -11.74 0.06 9.44
N ALA A 99 -12.60 -0.24 8.47
CA ALA A 99 -13.50 -1.40 8.57
C ALA A 99 -12.76 -2.73 8.55
N GLY A 100 -11.67 -2.87 7.77
CA GLY A 100 -10.79 -4.04 7.80
C GLY A 100 -10.14 -4.27 9.17
N VAL A 101 -9.64 -3.19 9.78
CA VAL A 101 -9.09 -3.23 11.16
C VAL A 101 -10.15 -3.70 12.16
N VAL A 102 -11.38 -3.16 12.09
CA VAL A 102 -12.49 -3.60 12.95
C VAL A 102 -12.83 -5.07 12.70
N GLN A 103 -12.88 -5.51 11.45
CA GLN A 103 -13.18 -6.91 11.11
C GLN A 103 -12.15 -7.87 11.72
N ALA A 104 -10.86 -7.54 11.67
CA ALA A 104 -9.80 -8.33 12.27
C ALA A 104 -9.92 -8.45 13.80
N PHE A 105 -10.20 -7.35 14.49
CA PHE A 105 -10.40 -7.40 15.94
C PHE A 105 -11.58 -8.27 16.34
N HIS A 106 -12.69 -8.22 15.60
CA HIS A 106 -13.83 -9.11 15.83
C HIS A 106 -13.52 -10.56 15.44
N ALA A 107 -12.77 -10.79 14.36
CA ALA A 107 -12.36 -12.11 13.91
C ALA A 107 -11.51 -12.83 14.97
N LEU A 108 -10.53 -12.14 15.56
CA LEU A 108 -9.69 -12.68 16.62
C LEU A 108 -10.43 -12.80 17.95
N ALA A 109 -11.33 -11.87 18.27
CA ALA A 109 -12.16 -11.97 19.48
C ALA A 109 -12.98 -13.27 19.52
N ALA A 110 -13.40 -13.77 18.36
CA ALA A 110 -14.14 -15.01 18.21
C ALA A 110 -13.28 -16.30 18.27
N LEU A 111 -11.95 -16.18 18.22
CA LEU A 111 -11.07 -17.34 18.31
C LEU A 111 -10.87 -17.78 19.76
N PRO A 112 -10.97 -19.09 20.06
CA PRO A 112 -10.70 -19.62 21.39
C PRO A 112 -9.20 -19.61 21.71
N ASP A 113 -8.35 -19.76 20.69
CA ASP A 113 -6.89 -19.71 20.79
C ASP A 113 -6.35 -18.80 19.69
N ARG A 114 -5.44 -17.91 20.06
CA ARG A 114 -4.81 -16.92 19.18
C ARG A 114 -3.30 -17.14 19.08
N SER A 115 -2.78 -18.20 19.70
CA SER A 115 -1.34 -18.50 19.74
C SER A 115 -0.74 -18.54 18.33
N GLY A 116 0.39 -17.87 18.15
CA GLY A 116 1.06 -17.73 16.86
C GLY A 116 0.49 -16.64 15.95
N VAL A 117 -0.47 -15.82 16.41
CA VAL A 117 -1.01 -14.69 15.64
C VAL A 117 -0.36 -13.38 16.06
N THR A 118 0.08 -12.61 15.07
CA THR A 118 0.46 -11.20 15.24
C THR A 118 -0.52 -10.31 14.48
N VAL A 119 -0.93 -9.21 15.10
CA VAL A 119 -1.67 -8.13 14.43
C VAL A 119 -0.75 -6.93 14.37
N LEU A 120 -0.46 -6.44 13.16
CA LEU A 120 0.28 -5.22 12.94
C LEU A 120 -0.62 -4.20 12.25
N ILE A 121 -0.86 -3.07 12.94
CA ILE A 121 -1.61 -1.94 12.39
C ILE A 121 -0.63 -0.76 12.23
N THR A 122 -0.32 -0.40 10.98
CA THR A 122 0.64 0.64 10.60
C THR A 122 -0.03 2.03 10.52
N GLY A 123 0.77 3.09 10.46
CA GLY A 123 0.31 4.49 10.58
C GLY A 123 0.94 5.41 9.53
N ASP A 124 1.39 4.82 8.43
CA ASP A 124 2.12 5.47 7.36
C ASP A 124 1.97 4.75 6.00
N GLU A 125 0.98 3.86 5.85
CA GLU A 125 0.81 3.05 4.63
C GLU A 125 0.61 3.93 3.40
N GLU A 126 -0.25 4.95 3.54
CA GLU A 126 -0.67 5.82 2.44
C GLU A 126 0.47 6.72 1.93
N LEU A 127 1.62 6.73 2.63
CA LEU A 127 2.85 7.40 2.20
C LEU A 127 3.88 6.45 1.59
N GLY A 128 3.50 5.19 1.39
CA GLY A 128 4.40 4.13 0.92
C GLY A 128 5.15 3.41 2.04
N SER A 129 4.71 3.53 3.30
CA SER A 129 5.24 2.81 4.46
C SER A 129 6.72 3.07 4.77
N PRO A 130 7.19 4.34 4.76
CA PRO A 130 8.60 4.66 4.94
C PRO A 130 9.18 4.20 6.29
N THR A 131 8.37 4.11 7.35
CA THR A 131 8.83 3.70 8.69
C THR A 131 8.38 2.31 9.07
N SER A 132 7.27 1.82 8.51
CA SER A 132 6.74 0.50 8.85
C SER A 132 7.23 -0.65 7.98
N ARG A 133 7.88 -0.41 6.83
CA ARG A 133 8.38 -1.47 5.93
C ARG A 133 9.19 -2.55 6.66
N GLU A 134 10.25 -2.15 7.38
CA GLU A 134 11.12 -3.10 8.08
C GLU A 134 10.37 -3.89 9.16
N LEU A 135 9.40 -3.24 9.81
CA LEU A 135 8.55 -3.88 10.80
C LEU A 135 7.64 -4.94 10.14
N ILE A 136 7.03 -4.62 9.00
CA ILE A 136 6.19 -5.53 8.23
C ILE A 136 7.00 -6.75 7.79
N GLU A 137 8.15 -6.53 7.15
CA GLU A 137 9.01 -7.60 6.66
C GLU A 137 9.46 -8.50 7.83
N LYS A 138 9.84 -7.92 8.97
CA LYS A 138 10.25 -8.67 10.16
C LYS A 138 9.14 -9.54 10.76
N GLU A 139 7.89 -9.07 10.81
CA GLU A 139 6.78 -9.90 11.31
C GLU A 139 6.30 -10.93 10.28
N ALA A 140 6.55 -10.72 8.99
CA ALA A 140 6.12 -11.61 7.93
C ALA A 140 7.07 -12.80 7.72
N VAL A 141 8.39 -12.57 7.77
CA VAL A 141 9.41 -13.58 7.44
C VAL A 141 9.24 -14.84 8.29
N GLY A 142 9.20 -16.00 7.62
CA GLY A 142 9.06 -17.31 8.25
C GLY A 142 7.64 -17.65 8.73
N GLY A 143 6.68 -16.73 8.57
CA GLY A 143 5.26 -16.98 8.82
C GLY A 143 4.63 -17.89 7.76
N ALA A 144 3.54 -18.56 8.13
CA ALA A 144 2.75 -19.39 7.21
C ALA A 144 1.76 -18.57 6.37
N ALA A 145 1.33 -17.40 6.85
CA ALA A 145 0.49 -16.49 6.10
C ALA A 145 0.60 -15.03 6.57
N ALA A 146 0.55 -14.11 5.61
CA ALA A 146 0.14 -12.73 5.83
C ALA A 146 -1.26 -12.51 5.23
N LEU A 147 -2.19 -12.05 6.07
CA LEU A 147 -3.57 -11.78 5.73
C LEU A 147 -3.81 -10.27 5.81
N VAL A 148 -3.89 -9.63 4.66
CA VAL A 148 -3.93 -8.17 4.53
C VAL A 148 -5.39 -7.70 4.52
N LEU A 149 -5.71 -6.83 5.47
CA LEU A 149 -7.07 -6.39 5.80
C LEU A 149 -7.55 -5.22 4.95
N GLU A 150 -6.77 -4.88 3.94
CA GLU A 150 -7.11 -3.97 2.85
C GLU A 150 -8.52 -4.24 2.30
N ALA A 151 -9.16 -3.18 1.83
CA ALA A 151 -10.49 -3.27 1.26
C ALA A 151 -10.51 -4.20 0.03
N SER A 152 -11.64 -4.85 -0.24
CA SER A 152 -11.78 -5.74 -1.39
C SER A 152 -11.71 -4.99 -2.71
N ALA A 153 -11.48 -5.71 -3.80
CA ALA A 153 -11.82 -5.22 -5.14
C ALA A 153 -13.35 -5.23 -5.34
N ASP A 154 -13.78 -4.77 -6.53
CA ASP A 154 -15.18 -4.70 -6.92
C ASP A 154 -15.94 -6.01 -6.64
N GLY A 155 -17.18 -5.88 -6.17
CA GLY A 155 -18.04 -7.03 -5.87
C GLY A 155 -17.59 -7.90 -4.69
N GLY A 156 -16.60 -7.46 -3.90
CA GLY A 156 -16.07 -8.27 -2.81
C GLY A 156 -14.93 -9.19 -3.22
N ALA A 157 -14.31 -8.97 -4.38
CA ALA A 157 -13.20 -9.81 -4.84
C ALA A 157 -11.97 -9.66 -3.92
N LEU A 158 -11.35 -10.78 -3.58
CA LEU A 158 -10.04 -10.81 -2.92
C LEU A 158 -8.95 -10.39 -3.91
N LYS A 159 -7.90 -9.75 -3.42
CA LYS A 159 -6.80 -9.27 -4.26
C LYS A 159 -5.70 -10.34 -4.25
N THR A 160 -5.64 -11.16 -5.29
CA THR A 160 -4.65 -12.24 -5.42
C THR A 160 -3.39 -11.79 -6.16
N GLU A 161 -3.45 -10.64 -6.82
CA GLU A 161 -2.29 -10.03 -7.48
C GLU A 161 -2.30 -8.52 -7.32
N ARG A 162 -1.13 -7.94 -7.06
CA ARG A 162 -0.90 -6.48 -7.05
C ARG A 162 0.37 -6.17 -7.83
N LYS A 163 0.34 -5.14 -8.67
CA LYS A 163 1.57 -4.66 -9.30
C LYS A 163 2.57 -4.16 -8.25
N GLY A 164 3.85 -4.36 -8.50
CA GLY A 164 4.92 -3.70 -7.77
C GLY A 164 5.04 -2.22 -8.16
N VAL A 165 5.80 -1.48 -7.38
CA VAL A 165 6.04 -0.05 -7.56
C VAL A 165 7.53 0.22 -7.49
N SER A 166 8.06 0.91 -8.49
CA SER A 166 9.38 1.54 -8.41
C SER A 166 9.23 3.03 -8.72
N LEU A 167 9.96 3.85 -7.98
CA LEU A 167 9.92 5.30 -8.11
C LEU A 167 11.32 5.80 -8.40
N TYR A 168 11.48 6.56 -9.47
CA TYR A 168 12.77 7.11 -9.87
C TYR A 168 12.72 8.61 -10.07
N ARG A 169 13.89 9.24 -9.95
CA ARG A 169 14.15 10.60 -10.38
C ARG A 169 15.38 10.62 -11.26
N VAL A 170 15.19 11.06 -12.50
CA VAL A 170 16.27 11.20 -13.48
C VAL A 170 16.67 12.67 -13.53
N ARG A 171 17.92 12.96 -13.17
CA ARG A 171 18.49 14.30 -13.17
C ARG A 171 19.51 14.46 -14.27
N VAL A 172 19.43 15.58 -14.97
CA VAL A 172 20.37 15.96 -16.02
C VAL A 172 21.14 17.19 -15.56
N SER A 173 22.46 17.14 -15.68
CA SER A 173 23.34 18.30 -15.60
C SER A 173 23.91 18.63 -16.97
N GLY A 174 24.05 19.93 -17.24
CA GLY A 174 24.58 20.49 -18.46
C GLY A 174 25.39 21.74 -18.14
N ARG A 175 25.37 22.72 -19.04
CA ARG A 175 26.15 23.95 -18.89
C ARG A 175 25.36 25.14 -19.44
N ALA A 176 25.23 26.18 -18.62
CA ALA A 176 24.52 27.39 -19.01
C ALA A 176 25.34 28.18 -20.05
N SER A 177 24.63 28.80 -20.98
CA SER A 177 25.18 29.82 -21.89
C SER A 177 24.07 30.77 -22.32
N HIS A 178 24.41 31.97 -22.77
CA HIS A 178 23.42 32.91 -23.29
C HIS A 178 22.90 32.42 -24.65
N ALA A 179 21.58 32.20 -24.75
CA ALA A 179 20.97 31.54 -25.91
C ALA A 179 21.14 32.30 -27.23
N GLY A 180 21.27 33.63 -27.17
CA GLY A 180 21.44 34.48 -28.35
C GLY A 180 22.88 34.92 -28.65
N LEU A 181 23.86 34.58 -27.80
CA LEU A 181 25.26 35.00 -28.03
C LEU A 181 26.14 33.81 -28.40
N GLU A 182 26.18 32.78 -27.55
CA GLU A 182 27.08 31.63 -27.71
C GLU A 182 26.36 30.33 -27.29
N PRO A 183 25.20 30.00 -27.87
CA PRO A 183 24.41 28.83 -27.45
C PRO A 183 25.21 27.50 -27.52
N GLU A 184 26.13 27.37 -28.46
CA GLU A 184 27.04 26.24 -28.64
C GLU A 184 28.05 26.05 -27.51
N ALA A 185 28.33 27.09 -26.72
CA ALA A 185 29.14 26.96 -25.51
C ALA A 185 28.39 26.25 -24.38
N GLY A 186 27.06 26.14 -24.46
CA GLY A 186 26.22 25.46 -23.48
C GLY A 186 26.09 23.95 -23.70
N VAL A 187 25.52 23.26 -22.72
CA VAL A 187 25.02 21.88 -22.86
C VAL A 187 23.58 21.90 -22.36
N ASN A 188 22.65 21.72 -23.27
CA ASN A 188 21.23 21.99 -23.04
C ASN A 188 20.55 20.83 -22.29
N SER A 189 20.30 21.01 -20.99
CA SER A 189 19.64 19.99 -20.18
C SER A 189 18.21 19.68 -20.63
N THR A 190 17.50 20.63 -21.25
CA THR A 190 16.13 20.40 -21.74
C THR A 190 16.11 19.40 -22.90
N VAL A 191 17.08 19.52 -23.82
CA VAL A 191 17.20 18.60 -24.95
C VAL A 191 17.61 17.21 -24.47
N GLU A 192 18.57 17.13 -23.54
CA GLU A 192 18.97 15.85 -22.95
C GLU A 192 17.81 15.19 -22.20
N LEU A 193 17.03 15.94 -21.40
CA LEU A 193 15.82 15.41 -20.74
C LEU A 193 14.82 14.85 -21.75
N ALA A 194 14.62 15.51 -22.90
CA ALA A 194 13.73 15.00 -23.94
C ALA A 194 14.20 13.63 -24.48
N HIS A 195 15.51 13.45 -24.70
CA HIS A 195 16.05 12.13 -25.09
C HIS A 195 15.77 11.07 -24.01
N GLN A 196 16.03 11.40 -22.74
CA GLN A 196 15.86 10.45 -21.63
C GLN A 196 14.40 10.12 -21.37
N VAL A 197 13.47 11.08 -21.47
CA VAL A 197 12.03 10.82 -21.32
C VAL A 197 11.54 9.81 -22.36
N LEU A 198 11.99 9.94 -23.62
CA LEU A 198 11.63 9.01 -24.68
C LEU A 198 12.24 7.62 -24.46
N ALA A 199 13.52 7.55 -24.06
CA ALA A 199 14.20 6.29 -23.75
C ALA A 199 13.54 5.55 -22.57
N VAL A 200 13.23 6.28 -21.50
CA VAL A 200 12.55 5.74 -20.31
C VAL A 200 11.17 5.21 -20.64
N ARG A 201 10.35 5.99 -21.37
CA ARG A 201 9.01 5.56 -21.78
C ARG A 201 9.04 4.25 -22.58
N ALA A 202 10.07 4.06 -23.41
CA ALA A 202 10.23 2.85 -24.22
C ALA A 202 10.53 1.58 -23.41
N LEU A 203 10.82 1.69 -22.12
CA LEU A 203 11.03 0.53 -21.23
C LEU A 203 9.72 -0.15 -20.82
N GLY A 204 8.56 0.51 -21.02
CA GLY A 204 7.24 -0.07 -20.77
C GLY A 204 6.88 -1.18 -21.76
N ASP A 205 6.09 -2.14 -21.31
CA ASP A 205 5.63 -3.26 -22.12
C ASP A 205 4.17 -3.58 -21.77
N PRO A 206 3.20 -3.15 -22.60
CA PRO A 206 1.79 -3.43 -22.37
C PRO A 206 1.44 -4.92 -22.36
N ALA A 207 2.16 -5.77 -23.10
CA ALA A 207 1.90 -7.20 -23.16
C ALA A 207 2.27 -7.90 -21.84
N LEU A 208 3.30 -7.40 -21.16
CA LEU A 208 3.68 -7.81 -19.80
C LEU A 208 2.93 -7.05 -18.70
N GLY A 209 2.10 -6.07 -19.07
CA GLY A 209 1.40 -5.19 -18.14
C GLY A 209 2.34 -4.21 -17.42
N THR A 210 3.53 -3.96 -17.97
CA THR A 210 4.54 -3.04 -17.44
C THR A 210 4.27 -1.62 -17.89
N THR A 211 4.11 -0.71 -16.94
CA THR A 211 3.99 0.73 -17.23
C THR A 211 5.20 1.46 -16.68
N VAL A 212 5.88 2.23 -17.53
CA VAL A 212 6.99 3.12 -17.17
C VAL A 212 6.60 4.52 -17.61
N VAL A 213 6.22 5.35 -16.64
CA VAL A 213 5.55 6.62 -16.92
C VAL A 213 6.40 7.77 -16.37
N PRO A 214 7.01 8.60 -17.22
CA PRO A 214 7.51 9.91 -16.84
C PRO A 214 6.33 10.80 -16.40
N THR A 215 6.33 11.31 -15.17
CA THR A 215 5.14 11.96 -14.58
C THR A 215 5.27 13.47 -14.40
N ARG A 216 6.43 13.96 -13.94
CA ARG A 216 6.69 15.38 -13.67
C ARG A 216 8.07 15.75 -14.18
N MET A 217 8.20 16.87 -14.87
CA MET A 217 9.48 17.36 -15.41
C MET A 217 9.67 18.85 -15.11
N THR A 218 10.91 19.25 -14.82
CA THR A 218 11.34 20.64 -14.64
C THR A 218 12.70 20.87 -15.33
N ALA A 219 12.89 22.02 -15.97
CA ALA A 219 14.17 22.36 -16.61
C ALA A 219 14.35 23.88 -16.77
N GLY A 220 15.58 24.35 -16.58
CA GLY A 220 15.94 25.76 -16.78
C GLY A 220 15.44 26.72 -15.70
N THR A 221 15.83 27.99 -15.84
CA THR A 221 15.52 29.07 -14.89
C THR A 221 15.01 30.33 -15.56
N THR A 222 15.59 30.72 -16.71
CA THR A 222 15.17 31.88 -17.50
C THR A 222 14.97 31.52 -18.98
N THR A 223 14.28 32.36 -19.73
CA THR A 223 13.90 32.10 -21.13
C THR A 223 15.03 32.29 -22.13
N ASN A 224 16.06 33.09 -21.80
CA ASN A 224 17.17 33.44 -22.69
C ASN A 224 18.51 32.76 -22.35
N THR A 225 18.48 31.72 -21.51
CA THR A 225 19.67 30.96 -21.10
C THR A 225 19.51 29.51 -21.52
N VAL A 226 20.55 28.91 -22.11
CA VAL A 226 20.64 27.46 -22.31
C VAL A 226 20.55 26.77 -20.94
N PRO A 227 19.55 25.91 -20.68
CA PRO A 227 19.37 25.29 -19.38
C PRO A 227 20.55 24.39 -18.98
N ALA A 228 21.08 24.59 -17.76
CA ALA A 228 22.18 23.79 -17.22
C ALA A 228 21.73 22.61 -16.34
N ALA A 229 20.46 22.55 -15.97
CA ALA A 229 19.94 21.52 -15.09
C ALA A 229 18.46 21.27 -15.34
N GLY A 230 18.02 20.07 -14.97
CA GLY A 230 16.62 19.72 -14.89
C GLY A 230 16.44 18.26 -14.50
N GLU A 231 15.21 17.86 -14.25
CA GLU A 231 14.89 16.52 -13.78
C GLU A 231 13.48 16.08 -14.19
N PHE A 232 13.25 14.77 -14.16
CA PHE A 232 11.90 14.23 -14.20
C PHE A 232 11.72 13.03 -13.26
N ALA A 233 10.49 12.83 -12.79
CA ALA A 233 10.08 11.68 -12.00
C ALA A 233 9.53 10.56 -12.90
N VAL A 234 9.71 9.31 -12.48
CA VAL A 234 9.22 8.12 -13.18
C VAL A 234 8.48 7.22 -12.20
N ASP A 235 7.24 6.86 -12.55
CA ASP A 235 6.46 5.82 -11.88
C ASP A 235 6.51 4.54 -12.71
N VAL A 236 6.96 3.45 -12.10
CA VAL A 236 7.04 2.14 -12.73
C VAL A 236 6.12 1.17 -12.01
N ARG A 237 5.28 0.46 -12.77
CA ARG A 237 4.44 -0.63 -12.26
C ARG A 237 4.68 -1.90 -13.06
N CYS A 238 5.04 -2.98 -12.36
CA CYS A 238 5.33 -4.28 -12.96
C CYS A 238 4.47 -5.38 -12.34
N ARG A 239 4.11 -6.41 -13.11
CA ARG A 239 3.36 -7.57 -12.62
C ARG A 239 4.25 -8.62 -11.95
N THR A 240 5.54 -8.68 -12.31
CA THR A 240 6.48 -9.68 -11.79
C THR A 240 7.78 -9.05 -11.32
N THR A 241 8.42 -9.72 -10.36
CA THR A 241 9.70 -9.28 -9.78
C THR A 241 10.79 -9.25 -10.85
N ALA A 242 10.83 -10.25 -11.73
CA ALA A 242 11.77 -10.30 -12.84
C ALA A 242 11.65 -9.07 -13.75
N GLU A 243 10.42 -8.64 -14.01
CA GLU A 243 10.14 -7.49 -14.87
C GLU A 243 10.47 -6.16 -14.17
N GLN A 244 10.23 -6.06 -12.86
CA GLN A 244 10.68 -4.91 -12.06
C GLN A 244 12.21 -4.76 -12.10
N LEU A 245 12.94 -5.86 -11.93
CA LEU A 245 14.40 -5.88 -11.99
C LEU A 245 14.93 -5.60 -13.41
N ARG A 246 14.24 -6.05 -14.46
CA ARG A 246 14.58 -5.71 -15.86
C ARG A 246 14.55 -4.20 -16.08
N VAL A 247 13.46 -3.54 -15.66
CA VAL A 247 13.27 -2.08 -15.81
C VAL A 247 14.30 -1.33 -14.95
N ASP A 248 14.51 -1.75 -13.71
CA ASP A 248 15.51 -1.14 -12.82
C ASP A 248 16.93 -1.20 -13.40
N ALA A 249 17.32 -2.37 -13.90
CA ALA A 249 18.60 -2.56 -14.54
C ALA A 249 18.72 -1.73 -15.84
N ALA A 250 17.63 -1.50 -16.56
CA ALA A 250 17.65 -0.65 -17.75
C ALA A 250 17.77 0.84 -17.40
N LEU A 251 17.09 1.31 -16.36
CA LEU A 251 17.16 2.69 -15.88
C LEU A 251 18.56 3.04 -15.34
N SER A 252 19.17 2.14 -14.58
CA SER A 252 20.55 2.32 -14.08
C SER A 252 21.62 2.34 -15.17
N ARG A 253 21.30 1.89 -16.39
CA ARG A 253 22.20 1.90 -17.56
C ARG A 253 21.95 3.05 -18.53
N LEU A 254 21.05 3.99 -18.22
CA LEU A 254 20.88 5.16 -19.06
C LEU A 254 22.19 5.93 -19.20
N THR A 255 22.46 6.42 -20.40
CA THR A 255 23.65 7.22 -20.70
C THR A 255 23.24 8.52 -21.37
N PRO A 256 23.96 9.63 -21.12
CA PRO A 256 23.69 10.90 -21.80
C PRO A 256 23.82 10.77 -23.32
N VAL A 257 22.95 11.44 -24.07
CA VAL A 257 23.03 11.52 -25.53
C VAL A 257 23.90 12.70 -25.97
N LEU A 258 23.78 13.84 -25.29
CA LEU A 258 24.54 15.04 -25.58
C LEU A 258 25.97 14.97 -25.00
N PRO A 259 27.01 15.26 -25.81
CA PRO A 259 28.37 15.39 -25.31
C PRO A 259 28.47 16.43 -24.20
N GLY A 260 29.04 16.03 -23.06
CA GLY A 260 29.23 16.90 -21.90
C GLY A 260 28.01 17.06 -20.98
N ALA A 261 26.90 16.37 -21.25
CA ALA A 261 25.80 16.24 -20.29
C ALA A 261 26.11 15.17 -19.24
N GLY A 262 25.69 15.40 -18.01
CA GLY A 262 25.70 14.41 -16.93
C GLY A 262 24.30 13.89 -16.66
N LEU A 263 24.22 12.62 -16.25
CA LEU A 263 22.97 11.96 -15.89
C LEU A 263 23.12 11.31 -14.51
N THR A 264 22.08 11.43 -13.68
CA THR A 264 21.99 10.71 -12.40
C THR A 264 20.59 10.14 -12.27
N VAL A 265 20.49 8.86 -11.94
CA VAL A 265 19.22 8.19 -11.65
C VAL A 265 19.19 7.88 -10.16
N GLU A 266 18.21 8.46 -9.48
CA GLU A 266 17.95 8.24 -8.05
C GLU A 266 16.64 7.45 -7.87
N GLY A 267 16.46 6.85 -6.71
CA GLY A 267 15.30 6.01 -6.41
C GLY A 267 15.56 4.54 -6.71
N GLY A 268 14.50 3.79 -7.03
CA GLY A 268 14.59 2.34 -7.22
C GLY A 268 13.27 1.60 -7.01
N PRO A 269 13.32 0.26 -7.01
CA PRO A 269 12.23 -0.58 -6.55
C PRO A 269 11.83 -0.22 -5.12
N ASN A 270 10.54 0.06 -4.92
CA ASN A 270 9.98 0.38 -3.62
C ASN A 270 9.21 -0.83 -3.06
N ARG A 271 8.16 -1.25 -3.77
CA ARG A 271 7.33 -2.43 -3.43
C ARG A 271 7.50 -3.51 -4.51
N PRO A 272 7.90 -4.74 -4.15
CA PRO A 272 7.90 -5.85 -5.10
C PRO A 272 6.46 -6.24 -5.47
N PRO A 273 6.20 -6.86 -6.63
CA PRO A 273 4.85 -7.30 -6.98
C PRO A 273 4.34 -8.41 -6.04
N LEU A 274 3.04 -8.39 -5.74
CA LEU A 274 2.34 -9.54 -5.18
C LEU A 274 1.88 -10.38 -6.36
N GLU A 275 2.64 -11.42 -6.68
CA GLU A 275 2.36 -12.36 -7.76
C GLU A 275 1.34 -13.42 -7.32
N ALA A 276 0.59 -14.01 -8.26
CA ALA A 276 -0.46 -14.99 -7.96
C ALA A 276 0.07 -16.19 -7.15
N THR A 277 1.32 -16.59 -7.38
CA THR A 277 1.99 -17.67 -6.66
C THR A 277 2.09 -17.42 -5.15
N ALA A 278 2.15 -16.16 -4.71
CA ALA A 278 2.17 -15.81 -3.30
C ALA A 278 0.81 -16.00 -2.62
N SER A 279 -0.28 -15.91 -3.37
CA SER A 279 -1.65 -15.92 -2.82
C SER A 279 -2.44 -17.19 -3.12
N GLU A 280 -2.05 -17.99 -4.12
CA GLU A 280 -2.86 -19.09 -4.66
C GLU A 280 -3.29 -20.10 -3.59
N ALA A 281 -2.35 -20.54 -2.74
CA ALA A 281 -2.65 -21.50 -1.68
C ALA A 281 -3.61 -20.94 -0.61
N LEU A 282 -3.45 -19.67 -0.25
CA LEU A 282 -4.32 -19.00 0.71
C LEU A 282 -5.70 -18.69 0.11
N TYR A 283 -5.78 -18.36 -1.18
CA TYR A 283 -7.03 -18.17 -1.87
C TYR A 283 -7.83 -19.48 -1.94
N ALA A 284 -7.19 -20.59 -2.32
CA ALA A 284 -7.83 -21.91 -2.31
C ALA A 284 -8.32 -22.31 -0.89
N LEU A 285 -7.54 -21.99 0.14
CA LEU A 285 -7.97 -22.18 1.53
C LEU A 285 -9.17 -21.28 1.87
N ALA A 286 -9.17 -20.02 1.43
CA ALA A 286 -10.27 -19.09 1.64
C ALA A 286 -11.56 -19.58 0.97
N GLU A 287 -11.50 -20.14 -0.24
CA GLU A 287 -12.66 -20.73 -0.91
C GLU A 287 -13.22 -21.92 -0.12
N LYS A 288 -12.35 -22.83 0.34
CA LYS A 288 -12.75 -23.96 1.19
C LYS A 288 -13.43 -23.49 2.47
N VAL A 289 -12.84 -22.52 3.15
CA VAL A 289 -13.37 -21.96 4.40
C VAL A 289 -14.69 -21.22 4.17
N ALA A 290 -14.80 -20.44 3.08
CA ALA A 290 -16.04 -19.75 2.72
C ALA A 290 -17.18 -20.75 2.51
N ALA A 291 -16.93 -21.86 1.80
CA ALA A 291 -17.92 -22.92 1.60
C ALA A 291 -18.36 -23.56 2.94
N GLN A 292 -17.42 -23.83 3.86
CA GLN A 292 -17.72 -24.36 5.19
C GLN A 292 -18.58 -23.41 6.04
N LEU A 293 -18.42 -22.11 5.85
CA LEU A 293 -19.19 -21.07 6.52
C LEU A 293 -20.54 -20.78 5.83
N GLY A 294 -20.84 -21.41 4.69
CA GLY A 294 -22.02 -21.11 3.88
C GLY A 294 -21.99 -19.71 3.26
N LEU A 295 -20.81 -19.13 3.08
CA LEU A 295 -20.65 -17.84 2.40
C LEU A 295 -20.83 -18.03 0.87
N PRO A 296 -21.24 -16.98 0.15
CA PRO A 296 -21.22 -16.99 -1.31
C PRO A 296 -19.82 -17.33 -1.85
N PRO A 297 -19.73 -17.91 -3.07
CA PRO A 297 -18.44 -18.15 -3.73
C PRO A 297 -17.59 -16.88 -3.76
N LEU A 298 -16.32 -17.04 -3.41
CA LEU A 298 -15.38 -15.93 -3.48
C LEU A 298 -15.02 -15.65 -4.94
N THR A 299 -14.62 -14.41 -5.19
CA THR A 299 -14.01 -14.00 -6.45
C THR A 299 -12.63 -13.42 -6.15
N ARG A 300 -11.79 -13.34 -7.18
CA ARG A 300 -10.45 -12.75 -7.09
C ARG A 300 -10.19 -11.75 -8.19
N ALA A 301 -9.29 -10.81 -7.92
CA ALA A 301 -8.91 -9.75 -8.83
C ALA A 301 -7.39 -9.49 -8.82
N ALA A 302 -6.89 -9.10 -9.98
CA ALA A 302 -5.53 -8.61 -10.18
C ALA A 302 -5.53 -7.09 -10.34
N VAL A 303 -5.03 -6.36 -9.35
CA VAL A 303 -5.15 -4.88 -9.30
C VAL A 303 -3.83 -4.16 -9.60
N GLY A 304 -3.93 -2.89 -10.00
CA GLY A 304 -2.77 -2.05 -10.31
C GLY A 304 -2.14 -1.36 -9.09
N GLY A 305 -2.90 -1.14 -8.02
CA GLY A 305 -2.42 -0.51 -6.79
C GLY A 305 -1.67 -1.49 -5.89
N ALA A 306 -0.60 -1.01 -5.24
CA ALA A 306 0.13 -1.75 -4.23
C ALA A 306 -0.51 -1.58 -2.83
N SER A 307 -0.07 -2.39 -1.88
CA SER A 307 -0.39 -2.32 -0.44
C SER A 307 0.83 -2.77 0.37
N ASP A 308 0.74 -2.75 1.69
CA ASP A 308 1.74 -3.38 2.55
C ASP A 308 1.85 -4.91 2.33
N GLY A 309 0.83 -5.53 1.72
CA GLY A 309 0.87 -6.92 1.28
C GLY A 309 2.01 -7.22 0.31
N ASN A 310 2.39 -6.25 -0.52
CA ASN A 310 3.53 -6.36 -1.42
C ASN A 310 4.84 -6.65 -0.67
N PHE A 311 5.09 -6.03 0.49
CA PHE A 311 6.29 -6.29 1.28
C PHE A 311 6.31 -7.71 1.84
N THR A 312 5.16 -8.18 2.35
CA THR A 312 5.07 -9.55 2.91
C THR A 312 5.27 -10.62 1.84
N ALA A 313 4.69 -10.43 0.64
CA ALA A 313 4.90 -11.33 -0.49
C ALA A 313 6.36 -11.29 -0.99
N GLY A 314 6.95 -10.09 -1.05
CA GLY A 314 8.36 -9.89 -1.42
C GLY A 314 9.35 -10.52 -0.44
N ALA A 315 8.99 -10.60 0.83
CA ALA A 315 9.75 -11.32 1.86
C ALA A 315 9.63 -12.85 1.76
N GLY A 316 8.82 -13.36 0.82
CA GLY A 316 8.61 -14.79 0.58
C GLY A 316 7.49 -15.42 1.42
N THR A 317 6.73 -14.62 2.16
CA THR A 317 5.60 -15.11 2.95
C THR A 317 4.37 -15.27 2.06
N PRO A 318 3.62 -16.39 2.15
CA PRO A 318 2.33 -16.50 1.47
C PRO A 318 1.40 -15.37 1.91
N THR A 319 0.83 -14.63 0.96
CA THR A 319 0.06 -13.41 1.24
C THR A 319 -1.27 -13.40 0.51
N LEU A 320 -2.35 -13.12 1.24
CA LEU A 320 -3.67 -12.89 0.69
C LEU A 320 -4.19 -11.52 1.11
N ASP A 321 -4.67 -10.75 0.13
CA ASP A 321 -5.07 -9.36 0.31
C ASP A 321 -6.56 -9.17 -0.08
N GLY A 322 -7.13 -8.01 0.27
CA GLY A 322 -8.54 -7.69 0.03
C GLY A 322 -9.50 -8.34 1.02
N LEU A 323 -8.99 -8.79 2.19
CA LEU A 323 -9.79 -9.46 3.22
C LEU A 323 -10.64 -8.50 4.05
N GLY A 324 -10.46 -7.19 3.86
CA GLY A 324 -11.18 -6.12 4.52
C GLY A 324 -12.59 -5.88 3.99
N ALA A 325 -12.98 -4.61 4.07
CA ALA A 325 -14.31 -4.14 3.72
C ALA A 325 -14.74 -4.50 2.29
N VAL A 326 -16.03 -4.78 2.11
CA VAL A 326 -16.67 -4.83 0.79
C VAL A 326 -17.43 -3.51 0.59
N GLY A 327 -17.30 -2.91 -0.58
CA GLY A 327 -17.74 -1.54 -0.84
C GLY A 327 -17.00 -0.97 -2.04
N GLY A 328 -16.71 0.34 -2.01
CA GLY A 328 -15.95 0.97 -3.08
C GLY A 328 -15.73 2.47 -2.87
N GLY A 329 -15.07 3.09 -3.85
CA GLY A 329 -14.79 4.53 -3.84
C GLY A 329 -13.64 4.94 -2.91
N ALA A 330 -12.64 4.07 -2.70
CA ALA A 330 -11.42 4.43 -1.97
C ALA A 330 -10.84 5.75 -2.50
N HIS A 331 -10.39 6.60 -1.57
CA HIS A 331 -9.79 7.92 -1.86
C HIS A 331 -10.70 8.89 -2.64
N ALA A 332 -12.01 8.68 -2.61
CA ALA A 332 -12.98 9.52 -3.32
C ALA A 332 -14.23 9.80 -2.47
N ALA A 333 -14.97 10.86 -2.82
CA ALA A 333 -16.18 11.26 -2.09
C ALA A 333 -17.25 10.15 -2.02
N GLY A 334 -17.19 9.17 -2.93
CA GLY A 334 -18.06 8.00 -2.96
C GLY A 334 -17.70 6.88 -1.98
N GLU A 335 -16.64 7.03 -1.18
CA GLU A 335 -16.15 5.98 -0.27
C GLU A 335 -17.26 5.42 0.62
N HIS A 336 -17.42 4.09 0.60
CA HIS A 336 -18.45 3.41 1.37
C HIS A 336 -18.14 1.94 1.65
N VAL A 337 -18.80 1.41 2.68
CA VAL A 337 -18.79 0.00 3.08
C VAL A 337 -20.22 -0.57 3.03
N VAL A 338 -20.36 -1.79 2.55
CA VAL A 338 -21.60 -2.58 2.66
C VAL A 338 -21.64 -3.22 4.05
N ALA A 339 -22.47 -2.68 4.95
CA ALA A 339 -22.48 -3.05 6.37
C ALA A 339 -22.73 -4.55 6.60
N ALA A 340 -23.59 -5.16 5.78
CA ALA A 340 -23.95 -6.57 5.89
C ALA A 340 -22.77 -7.53 5.61
N GLU A 341 -21.75 -7.08 4.87
CA GLU A 341 -20.57 -7.90 4.55
C GLU A 341 -19.52 -7.88 5.67
N MET A 342 -19.58 -6.91 6.59
CA MET A 342 -18.62 -6.82 7.70
C MET A 342 -18.53 -8.09 8.56
N PRO A 343 -19.64 -8.66 9.07
CA PRO A 343 -19.57 -9.90 9.84
C PRO A 343 -19.11 -11.10 8.99
N ARG A 344 -19.46 -11.15 7.69
CA ARG A 344 -19.03 -12.23 6.77
C ARG A 344 -17.51 -12.23 6.58
N ARG A 345 -16.93 -11.05 6.39
CA ARG A 345 -15.48 -10.86 6.30
C ARG A 345 -14.76 -11.24 7.60
N ALA A 346 -15.25 -10.80 8.75
CA ALA A 346 -14.65 -11.22 10.02
C ALA A 346 -14.74 -12.73 10.26
N ALA A 347 -15.84 -13.38 9.86
CA ALA A 347 -15.96 -14.83 9.95
C ALA A 347 -14.95 -15.55 9.04
N LEU A 348 -14.79 -15.08 7.79
CA LEU A 348 -13.78 -15.59 6.86
C LEU A 348 -12.36 -15.44 7.41
N VAL A 349 -11.99 -14.23 7.89
CA VAL A 349 -10.68 -13.97 8.50
C VAL A 349 -10.45 -14.86 9.71
N SER A 350 -11.44 -14.98 10.61
CA SER A 350 -11.32 -15.82 11.81
C SER A 350 -11.05 -17.28 11.45
N ALA A 351 -11.80 -17.82 10.49
CA ALA A 351 -11.64 -19.20 10.07
C ALA A 351 -10.34 -19.44 9.29
N LEU A 352 -9.88 -18.49 8.47
CA LEU A 352 -8.55 -18.53 7.84
C LEU A 352 -7.44 -18.57 8.88
N VAL A 353 -7.46 -17.66 9.86
CA VAL A 353 -6.49 -17.63 10.95
C VAL A 353 -6.47 -18.98 11.68
N ARG A 354 -7.65 -19.54 12.00
CA ARG A 354 -7.75 -20.85 12.65
C ARG A 354 -7.15 -21.97 11.82
N GLU A 355 -7.42 -22.04 10.52
CA GLU A 355 -6.88 -23.10 9.66
C GLU A 355 -5.37 -22.97 9.49
N VAL A 356 -4.85 -21.75 9.35
CA VAL A 356 -3.40 -21.51 9.20
C VAL A 356 -2.66 -21.67 10.51
N ALA A 357 -3.25 -21.32 11.66
CA ALA A 357 -2.58 -21.40 12.95
C ALA A 357 -2.53 -22.83 13.56
N ARG A 358 -3.26 -23.80 13.00
CA ARG A 358 -3.24 -25.22 13.44
C ARG A 358 -1.88 -25.87 13.18
N PRO A 359 -1.14 -26.32 14.21
CA PRO A 359 0.25 -26.79 14.10
C PRO A 359 0.48 -27.81 12.99
#